data_AF-A0A445DIT4-F1
#
_entry.id   AF-A0A445DIT4-F1
#
_cell.length_a   1.000
_cell.length_b   1.000
_cell.length_c   1.000
_cell.angle_alpha   90.00
_cell.angle_beta   90.00
_cell.angle_gamma   90.00
#
_symmetry.space_group_name_H-M   'P 1'
#
loop_
_entity.id
_entity.type
_entity.pdbx_description
1 polymer ?
#
loop_
_entity_poly.entity_id
_entity_poly.type
_entity_poly.pdbx_seq_one_letter_code
_entity_poly.pdbx_strand_id
1 'polypeptide(L)' 'MFFLENIFVPPIKFCPSTKGGDMVSEHAHTVLLRKILQSNIRLGDAHLNKKDPSMVLARWVELQQFVNVLFTSNTSGCH' A
#
# COMPACT_ATOMS: atom_id res chain seq x y z
N MET A 1 -6.35 -15.99 -7.69
CA MET A 1 -6.57 -14.84 -8.59
C MET A 1 -5.22 -14.19 -8.85
N PHE A 2 -4.83 -13.98 -10.11
CA PHE A 2 -3.47 -13.53 -10.46
C PHE A 2 -3.33 -12.01 -10.59
N PHE A 3 -4.43 -11.31 -10.90
CA PHE A 3 -4.50 -9.84 -10.98
C PHE A 3 -5.44 -9.29 -9.91
N LEU A 4 -5.02 -8.22 -9.24
CA LEU A 4 -5.81 -7.57 -8.19
C LEU A 4 -6.42 -6.28 -8.73
N GLU A 5 -7.74 -6.22 -8.73
CA GLU A 5 -8.48 -4.96 -8.98
C GLU A 5 -8.76 -4.24 -7.66
N ASN A 6 -9.01 -5.00 -6.59
CA ASN A 6 -9.40 -4.49 -5.28
C ASN A 6 -8.49 -5.06 -4.19
N ILE A 7 -8.15 -4.23 -3.20
CA ILE A 7 -7.43 -4.64 -1.98
C ILE A 7 -8.38 -4.52 -0.80
N PHE A 8 -8.55 -5.61 -0.06
CA PHE A 8 -9.35 -5.62 1.16
C PHE A 8 -8.56 -4.99 2.31
N VAL A 9 -9.15 -3.98 2.94
CA VAL A 9 -8.60 -3.34 4.13
C VAL A 9 -9.15 -4.04 5.37
N PRO A 10 -8.31 -4.62 6.23
CA PRO A 10 -8.78 -5.28 7.43
C PRO A 10 -9.40 -4.24 8.41
N PRO A 11 -10.45 -4.61 9.17
CA PRO A 11 -11.00 -3.75 10.20
C PRO A 11 -9.95 -3.36 11.25
N ILE A 12 -10.07 -2.15 11.84
CA ILE A 12 -9.10 -1.56 12.79
C ILE A 12 -8.74 -2.49 13.96
N LYS A 13 -9.67 -3.35 14.41
CA LYS A 13 -9.43 -4.33 15.49
C LYS A 13 -8.31 -5.33 15.16
N PHE A 14 -8.02 -5.55 13.88
CA PHE A 14 -6.96 -6.45 13.40
C PHE A 14 -5.65 -5.71 13.06
N CYS A 15 -5.63 -4.39 13.20
CA CYS A 15 -4.46 -3.53 13.04
C CYS A 15 -4.38 -2.53 14.22
N PRO A 16 -4.34 -2.99 15.47
CA PRO A 16 -4.30 -2.10 16.62
C PRO A 16 -3.02 -1.24 16.57
N SER A 17 -3.17 0.06 16.82
CA SER A 17 -1.99 0.91 17.02
C SER A 17 -1.28 0.52 18.30
N THR A 18 0.05 0.45 18.24
CA THR A 18 0.88 0.21 19.42
C THR A 18 1.04 1.54 20.16
N LYS A 19 0.44 1.65 21.34
CA LYS A 19 0.65 2.79 22.24
C LYS A 19 1.79 2.46 23.22
N GLY A 20 2.87 3.22 23.18
CA GLY A 20 3.96 3.16 24.16
C GLY A 20 4.22 4.54 24.73
N GLY A 21 3.78 4.81 25.96
CA GLY A 21 3.84 6.15 26.55
C GLY A 21 2.98 7.16 25.76
N ASP A 22 3.55 8.34 25.46
CA ASP A 22 2.90 9.41 24.69
C ASP A 22 3.02 9.22 23.15
N MET A 23 3.66 8.13 22.71
CA MET A 23 3.86 7.83 21.29
C MET A 23 2.86 6.78 20.79
N VAL A 24 2.07 7.16 19.79
CA VAL A 24 1.16 6.29 19.04
C VAL A 24 1.90 5.82 17.79
N SER A 25 2.34 4.56 17.78
CA SER A 25 2.94 3.95 16.58
C SER A 25 1.84 3.26 15.77
N GLU A 26 1.72 3.63 14.50
CA GLU A 26 0.76 3.00 13.59
C GLU A 26 1.20 1.57 13.28
N HIS A 27 0.24 0.65 13.23
CA HIS A 27 0.50 -0.73 12.82
C HIS A 27 1.14 -0.75 11.43
N ALA A 28 2.18 -1.57 11.22
CA ALA A 28 2.94 -1.62 9.97
C ALA A 28 2.05 -1.86 8.74
N HIS A 29 1.00 -2.66 8.91
CA HIS A 29 -0.01 -2.90 7.88
C HIS A 29 -0.77 -1.62 7.49
N THR A 30 -1.15 -0.80 8.46
CA THR A 30 -1.84 0.49 8.23
C THR A 30 -0.94 1.48 7.49
N VAL A 31 0.35 1.53 7.84
CA VAL A 31 1.33 2.38 7.16
C VAL A 31 1.49 1.95 5.69
N LEU A 32 1.58 0.65 5.43
CA LEU A 32 1.73 0.14 4.07
C LEU A 32 0.47 0.38 3.21
N LEU A 33 -0.72 0.15 3.77
CA LEU A 33 -1.99 0.45 3.11
C LEU A 33 -2.11 1.93 2.74
N ARG A 34 -1.62 2.84 3.60
CA ARG A 34 -1.56 4.27 3.29
C ARG A 34 -0.64 4.57 2.09
N LYS A 35 0.53 3.93 2.00
CA LYS A 35 1.46 4.09 0.87
C LYS A 35 0.84 3.59 -0.44
N ILE A 36 0.15 2.45 -0.39
CA ILE A 36 -0.60 1.91 -1.53
C ILE A 36 -1.66 2.90 -1.97
N LEU A 37 -2.48 3.42 -1.05
CA LEU A 37 -3.53 4.39 -1.36
C LEU A 37 -2.96 5.65 -2.01
N GLN A 38 -1.89 6.23 -1.44
CA GLN A 38 -1.24 7.41 -1.99
C GLN A 38 -0.67 7.17 -3.40
N SER A 39 -0.03 6.03 -3.62
CA SER A 39 0.52 5.68 -4.94
C SER A 39 -0.58 5.44 -5.97
N ASN A 40 -1.69 4.82 -5.55
CA ASN A 40 -2.86 4.62 -6.40
C ASN A 40 -3.51 5.95 -6.83
N ILE A 41 -3.66 6.89 -5.90
CA ILE A 41 -4.15 8.24 -6.21
C ILE A 41 -3.21 8.94 -7.20
N ARG A 42 -1.89 8.91 -6.97
CA ARG A 42 -0.89 9.53 -7.86
C ARG A 42 -0.91 8.93 -9.27
N LEU A 43 -1.07 7.61 -9.38
CA LEU A 43 -1.21 6.94 -10.67
C LEU A 43 -2.50 7.39 -11.39
N GLY A 44 -3.62 7.38 -10.68
CA GLY A 44 -4.90 7.86 -11.20
C GLY A 44 -4.82 9.30 -11.70
N ASP A 45 -4.21 10.19 -10.92
CA ASP A 45 -4.00 11.58 -11.30
C ASP A 45 -3.10 11.71 -12.54
N ALA A 46 -1.99 10.97 -12.61
CA ALA A 46 -1.10 11.00 -13.76
C ALA A 46 -1.82 10.52 -15.04
N HIS A 47 -2.65 9.48 -14.91
CA HIS A 47 -3.42 8.93 -16.02
C HIS A 47 -4.53 9.88 -16.49
N LEU A 48 -5.36 10.40 -15.56
CA LEU A 48 -6.46 11.31 -15.87
C LEU A 48 -5.98 12.63 -16.48
N ASN A 49 -4.85 13.14 -16.00
CA ASN A 49 -4.24 14.37 -16.52
C ASN A 49 -3.36 14.14 -17.76
N LYS A 50 -3.42 12.95 -18.38
CA LYS A 50 -2.70 12.59 -19.62
C LYS A 50 -1.22 12.95 -19.56
N LYS A 51 -0.58 12.67 -18.43
CA LYS A 51 0.84 12.89 -18.26
C LYS A 51 1.65 11.96 -19.17
N ASP A 52 2.94 12.24 -19.30
CA ASP A 52 3.84 11.45 -20.11
C ASP A 52 3.74 9.94 -19.80
N PRO A 53 3.65 9.06 -20.81
CA PRO A 53 3.52 7.61 -20.60
C PRO A 53 4.60 7.00 -19.72
N SER A 54 5.84 7.49 -19.76
CA SER A 54 6.92 6.99 -18.90
C SER A 54 6.67 7.34 -17.43
N MET A 55 6.03 8.48 -17.14
CA MET A 55 5.65 8.85 -15.78
C MET A 55 4.48 7.99 -15.28
N VAL A 56 3.48 7.73 -16.13
CA VAL A 56 2.38 6.82 -15.80
C VAL A 56 2.93 5.42 -15.49
N LEU A 57 3.84 4.92 -16.32
CA LEU A 57 4.52 3.64 -16.10
C LEU A 57 5.30 3.63 -14.78
N ALA A 58 6.07 4.66 -14.49
CA ALA A 58 6.82 4.76 -13.24
C ALA A 58 5.91 4.72 -12.00
N ARG A 59 4.77 5.42 -12.04
CA ARG A 59 3.77 5.38 -10.95
C ARG A 59 3.08 4.03 -10.83
N TRP A 60 2.87 3.34 -11.94
CA TRP A 60 2.32 2.00 -11.93
C TRP A 60 3.30 0.99 -11.29
N VAL A 61 4.59 1.09 -11.63
CA VAL A 61 5.64 0.28 -11.00
C VAL A 61 5.74 0.56 -9.49
N GLU A 62 5.69 1.83 -9.07
CA GLU A 62 5.68 2.21 -7.64
C GLU A 62 4.50 1.58 -6.89
N LEU A 63 3.29 1.64 -7.46
CA LEU A 63 2.10 1.00 -6.88
C LEU A 63 2.29 -0.52 -6.76
N GLN A 64 2.75 -1.18 -7.83
CA GLN A 64 3.00 -2.63 -7.83
C GLN A 64 4.02 -3.04 -6.77
N GLN A 65 5.07 -2.24 -6.54
CA GLN A 65 6.06 -2.52 -5.50
C GLN A 65 5.44 -2.52 -4.11
N PHE A 66 4.61 -1.51 -3.77
CA PHE A 66 3.95 -1.50 -2.47
C PHE A 66 2.93 -2.62 -2.29
N VAL A 67 2.20 -2.98 -3.34
CA VAL A 67 1.29 -4.13 -3.33
C VAL A 67 2.07 -5.43 -3.14
N ASN A 68 3.20 -5.61 -3.81
CA ASN A 68 4.05 -6.79 -3.63
C ASN A 68 4.50 -6.90 -2.16
N VAL A 69 4.98 -5.81 -1.55
CA VAL A 69 5.38 -5.80 -0.13
C VAL A 69 4.24 -6.23 0.77
N LEU A 70 2.99 -5.81 0.50
CA LEU A 70 1.83 -6.17 1.32
C LEU A 70 1.58 -7.68 1.37
N PHE A 71 1.78 -8.37 0.23
CA PHE A 71 1.55 -9.80 0.14
C PHE A 71 2.80 -10.64 0.43
N THR A 72 4.01 -10.09 0.28
CA THR A 72 5.25 -10.81 0.61
C THR A 72 5.66 -10.67 2.07
N SER A 73 5.33 -9.56 2.76
CA SER A 73 5.66 -9.36 4.17
C SER A 73 4.96 -10.34 5.12
N ASN A 74 3.89 -10.98 4.65
CA ASN A 74 3.18 -12.04 5.38
C ASN A 74 3.74 -13.44 5.10
N THR A 75 4.72 -13.56 4.19
CA THR A 75 5.34 -14.84 3.78
C THR A 75 6.76 -15.03 4.29
N SER A 76 7.36 -14.05 4.98
CA SER A 76 8.55 -14.29 5.81
C SER A 76 8.10 -15.02 7.08
N GLY A 77 8.12 -16.35 6.99
CA GLY A 77 7.70 -17.27 8.03
C GLY A 77 8.43 -17.07 9.35
N CYS A 78 7.73 -17.50 10.40
CA CYS A 78 8.30 -17.87 11.68
C CYS A 78 9.65 -18.57 11.50
N HIS A 79 10.66 -18.08 12.21
CA HIS A 79 11.80 -18.86 12.66
C HIS A 79 12.09 -18.49 14.10
#